data_AF-K9US23-F1
#
_entry.id   AF-K9US23-F1
#
_cell.length_a   1.000
_cell.length_b   1.000
_cell.length_c   1.000
_cell.angle_alpha   90.00
_cell.angle_beta   90.00
_cell.angle_gamma   90.00
#
_symmetry.space_group_name_H-M   'P 1'
#
loop_
_entity.id
_entity.type
_entity.pdbx_description
1 polymer ?
#
loop_
_entity_poly.entity_id
_entity_poly.type
_entity_poly.pdbx_seq_one_letter_code
_entity_poly.pdbx_strand_id
1 'polypeptide(L)'
;MTFDPFGDFESRGYLRNFASIKDVSKVKDLEYASFQGNLSRAINALAAIDFIEYKHVLSIHETLFGDVYPWAGRDRVLTAPNINISKGGYGEMFAQPPYIRRVTDYALDLGRDPNVMRERPGHIMGSLAHAHPFLDGNGRTIMVLHTELAYRAGISIDWGQTDKTDYLIALTKELNDLDWGHLDNYLKPFIRPAIERKQSISALKSLRGLGETKNT
;
A
#
# COMPACT_ATOMS: atom_id res chain seq x y z
N MET A 1 0.15 24.79 -0.18
CA MET A 1 -1.24 24.62 -0.63
C MET A 1 -1.70 23.25 -0.15
N THR A 2 -2.81 23.16 0.59
CA THR A 2 -3.33 21.86 1.04
C THR A 2 -3.79 21.07 -0.18
N PHE A 3 -3.37 19.81 -0.30
CA PHE A 3 -3.87 18.92 -1.34
C PHE A 3 -5.36 18.65 -1.11
N ASP A 4 -6.23 19.21 -1.98
CA ASP A 4 -7.69 19.11 -1.89
C ASP A 4 -8.27 18.67 -3.26
N PRO A 5 -8.26 17.36 -3.56
CA PRO A 5 -8.76 16.85 -4.83
C PRO A 5 -10.28 16.93 -4.97
N PHE A 6 -11.00 17.19 -3.87
CA PHE A 6 -12.46 17.21 -3.83
C PHE A 6 -13.06 18.62 -3.83
N GLY A 7 -12.23 19.65 -3.56
CA GLY A 7 -12.66 21.04 -3.46
C GLY A 7 -13.58 21.31 -2.26
N ASP A 8 -13.57 20.43 -1.27
CA ASP A 8 -14.49 20.48 -0.12
C ASP A 8 -13.78 20.52 1.24
N PHE A 9 -12.48 20.81 1.26
CA PHE A 9 -11.64 20.86 2.47
C PHE A 9 -12.29 21.64 3.62
N GLU A 10 -12.89 22.79 3.33
CA GLU A 10 -13.48 23.63 4.38
C GLU A 10 -14.65 22.97 5.11
N SER A 11 -15.41 22.11 4.42
CA SER A 11 -16.62 21.45 4.95
C SER A 11 -16.39 19.98 5.35
N ARG A 12 -15.43 19.30 4.70
CA ARG A 12 -15.18 17.86 4.84
C ARG A 12 -13.78 17.53 5.37
N GLY A 13 -12.96 18.53 5.65
CA GLY A 13 -11.62 18.35 6.18
C GLY A 13 -10.63 17.81 5.15
N TYR A 14 -9.44 17.42 5.63
CA TYR A 14 -8.40 16.84 4.78
C TYR A 14 -8.89 15.52 4.17
N LEU A 15 -8.78 15.41 2.84
CA LEU A 15 -9.19 14.26 2.03
C LEU A 15 -10.62 13.74 2.29
N ARG A 16 -11.55 14.64 2.64
CA ARG A 16 -12.96 14.29 2.88
C ARG A 16 -13.10 13.10 3.85
N ASN A 17 -12.76 13.29 5.12
CA ASN A 17 -12.93 12.25 6.15
C ASN A 17 -14.29 12.38 6.87
N PHE A 18 -14.77 11.31 7.50
CA PHE A 18 -16.07 11.32 8.21
C PHE A 18 -16.13 12.30 9.38
N ALA A 19 -14.99 12.57 10.02
CA ALA A 19 -14.88 13.48 11.16
C ALA A 19 -14.71 14.96 10.77
N SER A 20 -14.66 15.27 9.46
CA SER A 20 -14.38 16.60 8.92
C SER A 20 -13.12 17.26 9.49
N ILE A 21 -12.12 16.47 9.92
CA ILE A 21 -10.89 16.97 10.52
C ILE A 21 -9.99 17.57 9.44
N LYS A 22 -9.52 18.80 9.65
CA LYS A 22 -8.61 19.52 8.75
C LYS A 22 -7.13 19.26 9.02
N ASP A 23 -6.79 18.95 10.27
CA ASP A 23 -5.42 18.66 10.71
C ASP A 23 -4.96 17.30 10.19
N VAL A 24 -3.96 17.32 9.30
CA VAL A 24 -3.41 16.12 8.66
C VAL A 24 -2.88 15.12 9.69
N SER A 25 -2.21 15.57 10.76
CA SER A 25 -1.66 14.67 11.78
C SER A 25 -2.77 13.91 12.49
N LYS A 26 -3.87 14.59 12.83
CA LYS A 26 -5.03 13.95 13.47
C LYS A 26 -5.74 12.98 12.53
N VAL A 27 -5.82 13.27 11.23
CA VAL A 27 -6.35 12.31 10.25
C VAL A 27 -5.45 11.08 10.16
N LYS A 28 -4.12 11.25 10.21
CA LYS A 28 -3.16 10.13 10.23
C LYS A 28 -3.33 9.25 11.47
N ASP A 29 -3.60 9.84 12.63
CA ASP A 29 -3.91 9.09 13.85
C ASP A 29 -5.20 8.25 13.70
N LEU A 30 -6.25 8.81 13.07
CA LEU A 30 -7.48 8.07 12.76
C LEU A 30 -7.23 6.93 11.76
N GLU A 31 -6.47 7.17 10.70
CA GLU A 31 -6.09 6.14 9.73
C GLU A 31 -5.30 5.01 10.38
N TYR A 32 -4.36 5.34 11.26
CA TYR A 32 -3.58 4.36 11.99
C TYR A 32 -4.47 3.50 12.90
N ALA A 33 -5.38 4.12 13.67
CA ALA A 33 -6.34 3.41 14.50
C ALA A 33 -7.25 2.48 13.68
N SER A 34 -7.80 2.98 12.57
CA SER A 34 -8.63 2.21 11.64
C SER A 34 -7.87 1.01 11.07
N PHE A 35 -6.64 1.21 10.60
CA PHE A 35 -5.80 0.13 10.11
C PHE A 35 -5.55 -0.95 11.18
N GLN A 36 -5.18 -0.54 12.39
CA GLN A 36 -4.90 -1.46 13.50
C GLN A 36 -6.13 -2.28 13.91
N GLY A 37 -7.31 -1.65 13.94
CA GLY A 37 -8.59 -2.30 14.26
C GLY A 37 -9.02 -3.30 13.18
N ASN A 38 -8.76 -2.98 11.91
CA ASN A 38 -9.29 -3.74 10.78
C ASN A 38 -8.31 -4.72 10.13
N LEU A 39 -7.03 -4.72 10.52
CA LEU A 39 -6.00 -5.55 9.89
C LEU A 39 -6.32 -7.05 9.92
N SER A 40 -6.82 -7.57 11.04
CA SER A 40 -7.20 -8.99 11.15
C SER A 40 -8.33 -9.35 10.19
N ARG A 41 -9.30 -8.45 10.01
CA ARG A 41 -10.41 -8.63 9.06
C ARG A 41 -9.88 -8.65 7.61
N ALA A 42 -8.97 -7.75 7.28
CA ALA A 42 -8.35 -7.68 5.95
C ALA A 42 -7.55 -8.96 5.61
N ILE A 43 -6.67 -9.42 6.52
CA ILE A 43 -5.88 -10.64 6.29
C ILE A 43 -6.78 -11.88 6.21
N ASN A 44 -7.81 -11.99 7.05
CA ASN A 44 -8.74 -13.12 6.98
C ASN A 44 -9.55 -13.13 5.67
N ALA A 45 -9.95 -11.96 5.17
CA ALA A 45 -10.64 -11.85 3.89
C ALA A 45 -9.74 -12.32 2.73
N LEU A 46 -8.45 -11.95 2.75
CA LEU A 46 -7.48 -12.44 1.78
C LEU A 46 -7.20 -13.94 1.92
N ALA A 47 -7.16 -14.47 3.14
CA ALA A 47 -6.94 -15.89 3.38
C ALA A 47 -8.07 -16.79 2.84
N ALA A 48 -9.28 -16.24 2.70
CA ALA A 48 -10.48 -16.95 2.24
C ALA A 48 -10.64 -16.98 0.71
N ILE A 49 -9.74 -16.37 -0.05
CA ILE A 49 -9.81 -16.31 -1.52
C ILE A 49 -8.60 -17.00 -2.16
N ASP A 50 -8.83 -17.74 -3.25
CA ASP A 50 -7.76 -18.46 -3.95
C ASP A 50 -6.83 -17.52 -4.71
N PHE A 51 -7.39 -16.49 -5.35
CA PHE A 51 -6.63 -15.53 -6.17
C PHE A 51 -6.97 -14.09 -5.80
N ILE A 52 -5.93 -13.30 -5.56
CA ILE A 52 -6.05 -11.86 -5.39
C ILE A 52 -6.20 -11.22 -6.78
N GLU A 53 -7.14 -10.30 -6.89
CA GLU A 53 -7.53 -9.60 -8.13
C GLU A 53 -7.75 -8.13 -7.78
N TYR A 54 -7.83 -7.24 -8.78
CA TYR A 54 -8.04 -5.81 -8.55
C TYR A 54 -9.18 -5.47 -7.60
N LYS A 55 -10.34 -6.15 -7.72
CA LYS A 55 -11.50 -5.95 -6.82
C LYS A 55 -11.16 -6.21 -5.34
N HIS A 56 -10.25 -7.15 -5.07
CA HIS A 56 -9.80 -7.47 -3.72
C HIS A 56 -8.88 -6.36 -3.18
N VAL A 57 -8.04 -5.74 -4.03
CA VAL A 57 -7.24 -4.56 -3.64
C VAL A 57 -8.14 -3.42 -3.16
N LEU A 58 -9.22 -3.14 -3.90
CA LEU A 58 -10.23 -2.15 -3.52
C LEU A 58 -10.94 -2.53 -2.21
N SER A 59 -11.42 -3.76 -2.10
CA SER A 59 -12.12 -4.25 -0.90
C SER A 59 -11.23 -4.26 0.35
N ILE A 60 -9.93 -4.54 0.22
CA ILE A 60 -8.98 -4.47 1.34
C ILE A 60 -8.75 -3.03 1.76
N HIS A 61 -8.61 -2.10 0.82
CA HIS A 61 -8.54 -0.68 1.18
C HIS A 61 -9.81 -0.19 1.89
N GLU A 62 -10.99 -0.58 1.39
CA GLU A 62 -12.27 -0.32 2.05
C GLU A 62 -12.29 -0.90 3.47
N THR A 63 -11.87 -2.15 3.63
CA THR A 63 -11.81 -2.83 4.92
C THR A 63 -10.92 -2.09 5.91
N LEU A 64 -9.77 -1.60 5.46
CA LEU A 64 -8.75 -0.96 6.30
C LEU A 64 -9.10 0.50 6.66
N PHE A 65 -9.78 1.23 5.78
CA PHE A 65 -9.96 2.69 5.90
C PHE A 65 -11.42 3.16 5.81
N GLY A 66 -12.38 2.24 5.74
CA GLY A 66 -13.81 2.54 5.67
C GLY A 66 -14.36 3.27 6.89
N ASP A 67 -13.66 3.21 8.04
CA ASP A 67 -14.04 3.97 9.23
C ASP A 67 -13.60 5.45 9.16
N VAL A 68 -12.71 5.80 8.21
CA VAL A 68 -12.12 7.14 8.07
C VAL A 68 -12.64 7.85 6.84
N TYR A 69 -12.66 7.15 5.70
CA TYR A 69 -12.94 7.76 4.40
C TYR A 69 -14.24 7.22 3.77
N PRO A 70 -15.17 8.11 3.35
CA PRO A 70 -16.36 7.72 2.59
C PRO A 70 -16.03 7.23 1.18
N TRP A 71 -14.79 7.42 0.72
CA TRP A 71 -14.30 6.95 -0.57
C TRP A 71 -13.40 5.71 -0.44
N ALA A 72 -13.24 5.13 0.75
CA ALA A 72 -12.42 3.94 0.91
C ALA A 72 -12.85 2.83 -0.07
N GLY A 73 -11.89 2.21 -0.76
CA GLY A 73 -12.16 1.24 -1.83
C GLY A 73 -12.43 1.85 -3.20
N ARG A 74 -12.40 3.19 -3.33
CA ARG A 74 -12.45 3.88 -4.63
C ARG A 74 -11.06 4.36 -5.02
N ASP A 75 -10.60 3.92 -6.17
CA ASP A 75 -9.34 4.37 -6.75
C ASP A 75 -9.41 5.84 -7.23
N ARG A 76 -8.27 6.36 -7.68
CA ARG A 76 -8.14 7.72 -8.22
C ARG A 76 -8.80 7.91 -9.57
N VAL A 77 -9.19 6.85 -10.28
CA VAL A 77 -10.03 6.99 -11.48
C VAL A 77 -11.39 7.58 -11.08
N LEU A 78 -11.91 7.17 -9.93
CA LEU A 78 -13.20 7.65 -9.43
C LEU A 78 -13.07 8.90 -8.55
N THR A 79 -11.99 9.01 -7.77
CA THR A 79 -11.86 10.09 -6.78
C THR A 79 -11.12 11.32 -7.30
N ALA A 80 -10.22 11.18 -8.28
CA ALA A 80 -9.36 12.25 -8.77
C ALA A 80 -8.84 11.98 -10.22
N PRO A 81 -9.74 11.82 -11.22
CA PRO A 81 -9.39 11.31 -12.54
C PRO A 81 -8.40 12.19 -13.33
N ASN A 82 -8.33 13.48 -12.99
CA ASN A 82 -7.53 14.49 -13.70
C ASN A 82 -6.31 14.96 -12.90
N ILE A 83 -5.96 14.27 -11.81
CA ILE A 83 -4.88 14.69 -10.90
C ILE A 83 -3.71 13.71 -11.00
N ASN A 84 -2.57 14.23 -11.43
CA ASN A 84 -1.29 13.55 -11.32
C ASN A 84 -0.76 13.74 -9.91
N ILE A 85 -0.68 12.64 -9.17
CA ILE A 85 -0.09 12.66 -7.83
C ILE A 85 1.41 12.45 -7.99
N SER A 86 2.18 13.31 -7.35
CA SER A 86 3.62 13.17 -7.17
C SER A 86 3.95 13.06 -5.69
N LYS A 87 5.09 12.48 -5.37
CA LYS A 87 5.54 12.30 -4.00
C LYS A 87 7.04 12.55 -3.91
N GLY A 88 7.45 13.42 -2.98
CA GLY A 88 8.85 13.76 -2.77
C GLY A 88 9.53 14.47 -3.96
N GLY A 89 8.76 15.15 -4.82
CA GLY A 89 9.31 15.93 -5.95
C GLY A 89 9.48 15.14 -7.27
N TYR A 90 9.15 13.84 -7.29
CA TYR A 90 9.21 13.03 -8.52
C TYR A 90 7.81 12.93 -9.15
N GLY A 91 7.63 13.61 -10.29
CA GLY A 91 6.34 13.84 -10.95
C GLY A 91 5.71 12.63 -11.66
N GLU A 92 6.51 11.63 -12.05
CA GLU A 92 6.11 10.55 -12.96
C GLU A 92 6.16 9.15 -12.32
N MET A 93 6.32 9.09 -10.99
CA MET A 93 6.59 7.85 -10.28
C MET A 93 5.37 6.90 -10.18
N PHE A 94 4.16 7.39 -10.42
CA PHE A 94 2.92 6.63 -10.26
C PHE A 94 2.12 6.51 -11.54
N ALA A 95 1.35 5.44 -11.64
CA ALA A 95 0.45 5.21 -12.74
C ALA A 95 -0.60 6.33 -12.84
N GLN A 96 -0.75 6.84 -14.07
CA GLN A 96 -1.86 7.68 -14.48
C GLN A 96 -3.18 6.95 -14.23
N PRO A 97 -4.27 7.65 -13.85
CA PRO A 97 -5.55 7.00 -13.51
C PRO A 97 -6.01 5.92 -14.49
N PRO A 98 -6.00 6.14 -15.83
CA PRO A 98 -6.45 5.12 -16.79
C PRO A 98 -5.64 3.81 -16.78
N TYR A 99 -4.42 3.82 -16.25
CA TYR A 99 -3.52 2.67 -16.22
C TYR A 99 -3.43 1.97 -14.85
N ILE A 100 -4.01 2.55 -13.79
CA ILE A 100 -3.94 2.01 -12.41
C ILE A 100 -4.29 0.52 -12.37
N ARG A 101 -5.43 0.15 -12.98
CA ARG A 101 -5.90 -1.24 -12.99
C ARG A 101 -4.91 -2.16 -13.70
N ARG A 102 -4.44 -1.78 -14.89
CA ARG A 102 -3.50 -2.59 -15.68
C ARG A 102 -2.20 -2.86 -14.92
N VAL A 103 -1.63 -1.81 -14.29
CA VAL A 103 -0.39 -1.94 -13.50
C VAL A 103 -0.63 -2.79 -12.26
N THR A 104 -1.77 -2.64 -11.60
CA THR A 104 -2.12 -3.47 -10.44
C THR A 104 -2.29 -4.94 -10.83
N ASP A 105 -3.02 -5.22 -11.91
CA ASP A 105 -3.22 -6.58 -12.42
C ASP A 105 -1.86 -7.24 -12.77
N TYR A 106 -0.97 -6.51 -13.44
CA TYR A 106 0.40 -6.97 -13.71
C TYR A 106 1.16 -7.37 -12.43
N ALA A 107 1.13 -6.52 -11.40
CA ALA A 107 1.81 -6.80 -10.14
C ALA A 107 1.22 -8.03 -9.41
N LEU A 108 -0.11 -8.18 -9.45
CA LEU A 108 -0.81 -9.33 -8.85
C LEU A 108 -0.53 -10.63 -9.59
N ASP A 109 -0.45 -10.60 -10.93
CA ASP A 109 -0.12 -11.76 -11.74
C ASP A 109 1.32 -12.23 -11.49
N LEU A 110 2.28 -11.30 -11.36
CA LEU A 110 3.65 -11.63 -10.95
C LEU A 110 3.71 -12.27 -9.56
N GLY A 111 3.01 -11.68 -8.59
CA GLY A 111 3.00 -12.18 -7.21
C GLY A 111 2.22 -13.49 -7.03
N ARG A 112 1.41 -13.89 -8.01
CA ARG A 112 0.71 -15.17 -8.01
C ARG A 112 1.66 -16.35 -8.23
N ASP A 113 2.76 -16.16 -8.96
CA ASP A 113 3.76 -17.19 -9.16
C ASP A 113 4.67 -17.28 -7.91
N PRO A 114 4.65 -18.40 -7.17
CA PRO A 114 5.47 -18.56 -5.97
C PRO A 114 6.97 -18.45 -6.23
N ASN A 115 7.45 -18.84 -7.41
CA ASN A 115 8.87 -18.76 -7.74
C ASN A 115 9.28 -17.30 -7.98
N VAL A 116 8.48 -16.56 -8.74
CA VAL A 116 8.69 -15.12 -8.97
C VAL A 116 8.61 -14.35 -7.65
N MET A 117 7.62 -14.64 -6.81
CA MET A 117 7.49 -13.99 -5.50
C MET A 117 8.69 -14.26 -4.58
N ARG A 118 9.28 -15.46 -4.63
CA ARG A 118 10.49 -15.78 -3.85
C ARG A 118 11.74 -15.09 -4.37
N GLU A 119 11.88 -14.99 -5.69
CA GLU A 119 13.05 -14.41 -6.33
C GLU A 119 13.03 -12.88 -6.33
N ARG A 120 11.85 -12.30 -6.56
CA ARG A 120 11.65 -10.87 -6.82
C ARG A 120 10.55 -10.21 -5.97
N PRO A 121 10.54 -10.38 -4.63
CA PRO A 121 9.50 -9.81 -3.78
C PRO A 121 9.50 -8.27 -3.79
N GLY A 122 10.66 -7.64 -3.95
CA GLY A 122 10.81 -6.20 -4.05
C GLY A 122 10.25 -5.64 -5.36
N HIS A 123 10.46 -6.31 -6.49
CA HIS A 123 9.86 -5.89 -7.74
C HIS A 123 8.32 -5.89 -7.69
N ILE A 124 7.71 -6.90 -7.06
CA ILE A 124 6.25 -6.97 -6.89
C ILE A 124 5.75 -5.85 -5.97
N MET A 125 6.47 -5.58 -4.87
CA MET A 125 6.20 -4.42 -3.99
C MET A 125 6.29 -3.09 -4.76
N GLY A 126 7.34 -2.92 -5.58
CA GLY A 126 7.56 -1.75 -6.42
C GLY A 126 6.45 -1.56 -7.44
N SER A 127 6.05 -2.63 -8.12
CA SER A 127 4.95 -2.60 -9.10
C SER A 127 3.61 -2.22 -8.47
N LEU A 128 3.31 -2.75 -7.27
CA LEU A 128 2.13 -2.33 -6.50
C LEU A 128 2.22 -0.86 -6.05
N ALA A 129 3.40 -0.41 -5.64
CA ALA A 129 3.64 0.98 -5.25
C ALA A 129 3.56 1.96 -6.44
N HIS A 130 3.98 1.53 -7.63
CA HIS A 130 3.85 2.28 -8.88
C HIS A 130 2.38 2.44 -9.28
N ALA A 131 1.54 1.39 -9.13
CA ALA A 131 0.11 1.50 -9.41
C ALA A 131 -0.58 2.60 -8.59
N HIS A 132 -0.20 2.72 -7.30
CA HIS A 132 -0.66 3.77 -6.38
C HIS A 132 -2.18 4.09 -6.47
N PRO A 133 -3.08 3.09 -6.37
CA PRO A 133 -4.47 3.23 -6.76
C PRO A 133 -5.28 4.30 -6.01
N PHE A 134 -4.94 4.62 -4.76
CA PHE A 134 -5.77 5.42 -3.87
C PHE A 134 -5.21 6.83 -3.61
N LEU A 135 -6.01 7.74 -3.04
CA LEU A 135 -5.54 9.07 -2.61
C LEU A 135 -4.65 9.00 -1.37
N ASP A 136 -4.91 8.05 -0.48
CA ASP A 136 -4.11 7.77 0.71
C ASP A 136 -4.23 6.28 1.07
N GLY A 137 -3.49 5.79 2.07
CA GLY A 137 -3.60 4.40 2.52
C GLY A 137 -2.91 3.35 1.62
N ASN A 138 -2.29 3.77 0.52
CA ASN A 138 -1.59 2.88 -0.43
C ASN A 138 -0.54 2.00 0.26
N GLY A 139 0.41 2.59 0.99
CA GLY A 139 1.51 1.83 1.61
C GLY A 139 1.02 0.70 2.52
N ARG A 140 0.06 0.99 3.40
CA ARG A 140 -0.54 -0.01 4.31
C ARG A 140 -1.33 -1.09 3.56
N THR A 141 -2.07 -0.72 2.52
CA THR A 141 -2.81 -1.69 1.69
C THR A 141 -1.84 -2.62 0.96
N ILE A 142 -0.78 -2.06 0.37
CA ILE A 142 0.26 -2.80 -0.34
C ILE A 142 0.98 -3.75 0.63
N MET A 143 1.34 -3.30 1.84
CA MET A 143 1.97 -4.15 2.85
C MET A 143 1.13 -5.38 3.19
N VAL A 144 -0.19 -5.22 3.32
CA VAL A 144 -1.12 -6.33 3.59
C VAL A 144 -1.18 -7.30 2.40
N LEU A 145 -1.33 -6.78 1.18
CA LEU A 145 -1.37 -7.60 -0.04
C LEU A 145 -0.06 -8.37 -0.25
N HIS A 146 1.07 -7.67 -0.15
CA HIS A 146 2.41 -8.24 -0.30
C HIS A 146 2.69 -9.31 0.75
N THR A 147 2.28 -9.08 2.00
CA THR A 147 2.42 -10.09 3.08
C THR A 147 1.65 -11.37 2.76
N GLU A 148 0.43 -11.27 2.23
CA GLU A 148 -0.34 -12.44 1.83
C GLU A 148 0.26 -13.15 0.60
N LEU A 149 0.71 -12.40 -0.41
CA LEU A 149 1.39 -12.98 -1.58
C LEU A 149 2.68 -13.73 -1.16
N ALA A 150 3.47 -13.14 -0.27
CA ALA A 150 4.68 -13.74 0.28
C ALA A 150 4.34 -15.04 1.05
N TYR A 151 3.32 -14.98 1.90
CA TYR A 151 2.85 -16.13 2.67
C TYR A 151 2.46 -17.29 1.75
N ARG A 152 1.70 -17.03 0.69
CA ARG A 152 1.31 -18.03 -0.33
C ARG A 152 2.52 -18.61 -1.07
N ALA A 153 3.58 -17.82 -1.24
CA ALA A 153 4.84 -18.27 -1.80
C ALA A 153 5.73 -19.05 -0.82
N GLY A 154 5.33 -19.18 0.45
CA GLY A 154 6.08 -19.89 1.49
C GLY A 154 7.19 -19.06 2.12
N ILE A 155 7.17 -17.74 1.94
CA ILE A 155 8.13 -16.80 2.53
C ILE A 155 7.44 -15.71 3.36
N SER A 156 8.24 -14.95 4.09
CA SER A 156 7.83 -13.69 4.71
C SER A 156 8.98 -12.69 4.62
N ILE A 157 8.68 -11.40 4.79
CA ILE A 157 9.68 -10.36 4.95
C ILE A 157 9.68 -9.93 6.42
N ASP A 158 10.85 -9.98 7.05
CA ASP A 158 11.05 -9.51 8.42
C ASP A 158 11.17 -7.98 8.46
N TRP A 159 10.03 -7.31 8.28
CA TRP A 159 9.93 -5.85 8.30
C TRP A 159 10.43 -5.21 9.61
N GLY A 160 10.44 -5.96 10.73
CA GLY A 160 10.97 -5.47 12.00
C GLY A 160 12.49 -5.26 12.00
N GLN A 161 13.20 -5.92 11.07
CA GLN A 161 14.64 -5.74 10.87
C GLN A 161 14.99 -4.75 9.76
N THR A 162 13.98 -4.23 9.05
CA THR A 162 14.20 -3.21 8.01
C THR A 162 14.35 -1.82 8.64
N ASP A 163 15.18 -0.98 8.02
CA ASP A 163 15.17 0.45 8.29
C ASP A 163 14.21 1.17 7.33
N LYS A 164 13.35 2.05 7.87
CA LYS A 164 12.34 2.75 7.09
C LYS A 164 12.96 3.67 6.03
N THR A 165 14.06 4.35 6.34
CA THR A 165 14.71 5.29 5.43
C THR A 165 15.34 4.53 4.27
N ASP A 166 16.09 3.46 4.57
CA ASP A 166 16.74 2.64 3.56
C ASP A 166 15.72 1.94 2.65
N TYR A 167 14.62 1.43 3.23
CA TYR A 167 13.50 0.87 2.46
C TYR A 167 12.92 1.89 1.49
N LEU A 168 12.64 3.12 1.96
CA LEU A 168 12.08 4.16 1.10
C LEU A 168 13.06 4.60 0.01
N ILE A 169 14.37 4.64 0.29
CA ILE A 169 15.40 4.90 -0.72
C ILE A 169 15.41 3.78 -1.77
N ALA A 170 15.41 2.52 -1.35
CA ALA A 170 15.39 1.38 -2.26
C ALA A 170 14.12 1.35 -3.11
N LEU A 171 12.96 1.60 -2.51
CA LEU A 171 11.68 1.70 -3.22
C LEU A 171 11.67 2.87 -4.21
N THR A 172 12.22 4.03 -3.83
CA THR A 172 12.32 5.19 -4.73
C THR A 172 13.17 4.87 -5.95
N LYS A 173 14.31 4.19 -5.77
CA LYS A 173 15.14 3.71 -6.87
C LYS A 173 14.40 2.73 -7.76
N GLU A 174 13.72 1.74 -7.17
CA GLU A 174 12.89 0.78 -7.91
C GLU A 174 11.80 1.47 -8.74
N LEU A 175 11.17 2.53 -8.22
CA LEU A 175 10.11 3.24 -8.96
C LEU A 175 10.65 4.13 -10.08
N ASN A 176 11.89 4.61 -9.99
CA ASN A 176 12.54 5.36 -11.06
C ASN A 176 13.09 4.43 -12.15
N ASP A 177 13.63 3.28 -11.74
CA ASP A 177 14.28 2.30 -12.60
C ASP A 177 13.64 0.92 -12.35
N LEU A 178 12.38 0.76 -12.78
CA LEU A 178 11.64 -0.49 -12.63
C LEU A 178 12.44 -1.65 -13.25
N ASP A 179 12.40 -2.82 -12.59
CA ASP A 179 13.08 -4.06 -12.98
C ASP A 179 14.60 -4.14 -12.72
N TRP A 180 15.23 -3.10 -12.17
CA TRP A 180 16.68 -3.13 -11.83
C TRP A 180 16.99 -3.84 -10.51
N GLY A 181 15.96 -4.34 -9.80
CA GLY A 181 16.11 -5.15 -8.59
C GLY A 181 16.66 -4.37 -7.40
N HIS A 182 16.46 -3.05 -7.37
CA HIS A 182 16.92 -2.20 -6.27
C HIS A 182 16.26 -2.61 -4.96
N LEU A 183 14.94 -2.82 -5.00
CA LEU A 183 14.20 -3.25 -3.82
C LEU A 183 14.40 -4.74 -3.52
N ASP A 184 14.61 -5.57 -4.54
CA ASP A 184 14.94 -6.99 -4.35
C ASP A 184 16.26 -7.16 -3.59
N ASN A 185 17.31 -6.44 -4.01
CA ASN A 185 18.62 -6.45 -3.37
C ASN A 185 18.54 -5.98 -1.91
N TYR A 186 17.71 -4.96 -1.63
CA TYR A 186 17.48 -4.48 -0.28
C TYR A 186 16.72 -5.51 0.58
N LEU A 187 15.68 -6.16 0.04
CA LEU A 187 14.84 -7.08 0.82
C LEU A 187 15.47 -8.45 1.04
N LYS A 188 16.41 -8.88 0.18
CA LYS A 188 17.06 -10.20 0.23
C LYS A 188 17.53 -10.64 1.63
N PRO A 189 18.21 -9.80 2.45
CA PRO A 189 18.65 -10.18 3.79
C PRO A 189 17.52 -10.39 4.80
N PHE A 190 16.30 -9.92 4.49
CA PHE A 190 15.14 -9.93 5.37
C PHE A 190 14.11 -11.00 4.98
N ILE A 191 14.35 -11.77 3.91
CA ILE A 191 13.49 -12.90 3.54
C ILE A 191 13.64 -14.01 4.59
N ARG A 192 12.51 -14.53 5.05
CA ARG A 192 12.40 -15.64 6.01
C ARG A 192 11.40 -16.68 5.47
N PRO A 193 11.38 -17.90 6.03
CA PRO A 193 10.24 -18.82 5.81
C PRO A 193 8.92 -18.15 6.17
N ALA A 194 7.82 -18.60 5.56
CA ALA A 194 6.49 -18.13 5.93
C ALA A 194 6.23 -18.35 7.43
N ILE A 195 5.60 -17.35 8.03
CA ILE A 195 5.14 -17.37 9.42
C ILE A 195 3.61 -17.48 9.44
N GLU A 196 3.02 -17.90 10.56
CA GLU A 196 1.56 -17.98 10.65
C GLU A 196 0.92 -16.61 10.44
N ARG A 197 -0.27 -16.55 9.79
CA ARG A 197 -0.98 -15.28 9.56
C ARG A 197 -1.21 -14.46 10.83
N LYS A 198 -1.42 -15.14 11.98
CA LYS A 198 -1.52 -14.47 13.28
C LYS A 198 -0.23 -13.74 13.68
N GLN A 199 0.93 -14.34 13.39
CA GLN A 199 2.24 -13.72 13.59
C GLN A 199 2.45 -12.57 12.60
N SER A 200 2.04 -12.72 11.33
CA SER A 200 2.08 -11.64 10.33
C SER A 200 1.24 -10.43 10.75
N ILE A 201 0.03 -10.65 11.29
CA ILE A 201 -0.81 -9.58 11.84
C ILE A 201 -0.05 -8.85 12.95
N SER A 202 0.48 -9.57 13.94
CA SER A 202 1.24 -8.96 15.04
C SER A 202 2.45 -8.16 14.55
N ALA A 203 3.21 -8.71 13.59
CA ALA A 203 4.35 -8.04 12.99
C ALA A 203 3.91 -6.72 12.31
N LEU A 204 2.90 -6.77 11.43
CA LEU A 204 2.37 -5.58 10.75
C LEU A 204 1.80 -4.54 11.72
N LYS A 205 1.15 -4.95 12.81
CA LYS A 205 0.68 -4.03 13.86
C LYS A 205 1.83 -3.30 14.57
N SER A 206 2.97 -3.97 14.73
CA SER A 206 4.15 -3.40 15.39
C SER A 206 4.94 -2.45 14.50
N LEU A 207 4.72 -2.46 13.18
CA LEU A 207 5.41 -1.58 12.25
C LEU A 207 5.00 -0.13 12.47
N ARG A 208 5.92 0.67 13.01
CA ARG A 208 5.75 2.11 13.09
C ARG A 208 6.05 2.74 11.73
N GLY A 209 4.99 3.12 11.01
CA GLY A 209 5.11 4.05 9.89
C GLY A 209 5.77 3.52 8.61
N LEU A 210 5.88 2.21 8.40
CA LEU A 210 6.19 1.64 7.08
C LEU A 210 4.94 1.78 6.20
N GLY A 211 4.82 2.92 5.52
CA GLY A 211 3.67 3.28 4.69
C GLY A 211 3.40 4.78 4.63
N GLU A 212 3.96 5.56 5.56
CA GLU A 212 3.80 7.01 5.59
C GLU A 212 5.15 7.68 5.35
N THR A 213 5.30 8.33 4.20
CA THR A 213 6.23 9.45 4.12
C THR A 213 5.54 10.63 4.78
N LYS A 214 6.25 11.38 5.61
CA LYS A 214 5.79 12.71 5.96
C LYS A 214 5.74 13.51 4.66
N ASN A 215 4.56 14.01 4.30
CA ASN A 215 4.46 15.09 3.33
C ASN A 215 5.06 16.32 4.02
N THR A 216 6.33 16.61 3.73
CA THR A 216 6.88 17.96 3.88
C THR A 216 6.52 18.76 2.65
#